data_AF-A0A560WAY8-F1
#
_entry.id   AF-A0A560WAY8-F1
#
_cell.length_a   1.000
_cell.length_b   1.000
_cell.length_c   1.000
_cell.angle_alpha   90.00
_cell.angle_beta   90.00
_cell.angle_gamma   90.00
#
_symmetry.space_group_name_H-M   'P 1'
#
loop_
_entity.id
_entity.type
_entity.pdbx_description
1 polymer ?
#
loop_
_entity_poly.entity_id
_entity_poly.type
_entity_poly.pdbx_seq_one_letter_code
_entity_poly.pdbx_strand_id
1 'polypeptide(L)'
;MIRPAEPHDAAAIAAVERAAGRRFEAVVDTSRWTDPVPGERLRAGGDLLVADGGADGEGGERGLVGFVHLVRPVPGWWHLEQISVHPDHQGRGIGGDLLDAAESLARDAGAHALTLRTYRDVPWNGPWYAARGYEVLDPSPSALSHLVDTERAAGLLDGPERVTMARRLVDPVPARPAVSVIPLRDGAGGLEVFVQHRAATMDFAAGAVVFPGGRVDPVDTDPVDTDPAGDDPAGSDLDLAAWRHTSLAADPTRLVVAAHRAGVRELAEETGHRVDLADLLAWDCWVTPAVSPKRFDVVFFVLPCGPEDELRNTTTEAVRAGWEPVDDLLLSRERGEVRLMTPTRVILTELASFGSVADVVGRRPEIVPGRRDGATRRPRRDRWDQSEGETGDRAAP
;
A
#
# COMPACT_ATOMS: atom_id res chain seq x y z
N MET A 1 21.84 23.94 12.18
CA MET A 1 22.06 22.47 11.99
C MET A 1 20.72 21.80 12.21
N ILE A 2 20.34 20.78 11.43
CA ILE A 2 19.12 20.00 11.68
C ILE A 2 19.50 18.65 12.28
N ARG A 3 18.83 18.26 13.36
CA ARG A 3 19.07 17.01 14.10
C ARG A 3 17.78 16.48 14.72
N PRO A 4 17.72 15.20 15.12
CA PRO A 4 16.65 14.69 15.97
C PRO A 4 16.54 15.48 17.28
N ALA A 5 15.31 15.66 17.75
CA ALA A 5 15.03 16.29 19.03
C ALA A 5 15.44 15.37 20.20
N GLU A 6 15.96 15.97 21.26
CA GLU A 6 16.31 15.29 22.50
C GLU A 6 15.43 15.77 23.67
N PRO A 7 15.35 15.00 24.77
CA PRO A 7 14.56 15.40 25.94
C PRO A 7 14.87 16.79 26.50
N HIS A 8 16.13 17.24 26.36
CA HIS A 8 16.56 18.55 26.83
C HIS A 8 16.03 19.71 25.95
N ASP A 9 15.60 19.45 24.71
CA ASP A 9 15.05 20.46 23.80
C ASP A 9 13.60 20.84 24.15
N ALA A 10 12.95 20.09 25.04
CA ALA A 10 11.52 20.18 25.35
C ALA A 10 11.01 21.60 25.63
N ALA A 11 11.76 22.37 26.43
CA ALA A 11 11.38 23.74 26.78
C ALA A 11 11.55 24.71 25.60
N ALA A 12 12.62 24.54 24.81
CA ALA A 12 12.90 25.38 23.66
C ALA A 12 11.91 25.14 22.52
N ILE A 13 11.50 23.88 22.28
CA ILE A 13 10.46 23.54 21.31
C ILE A 13 9.14 24.24 21.66
N ALA A 14 8.69 24.14 22.92
CA ALA A 14 7.46 24.80 23.37
C ALA A 14 7.54 26.33 23.28
N ALA A 15 8.72 26.91 23.49
CA ALA A 15 8.94 28.35 23.31
C ALA A 15 8.84 28.77 21.83
N VAL A 16 9.44 28.01 20.92
CA VAL A 16 9.35 28.24 19.47
C VAL A 16 7.92 28.09 18.97
N GLU A 17 7.21 27.04 19.41
CA GLU A 17 5.82 26.78 19.07
C GLU A 17 4.92 27.96 19.47
N ARG A 18 5.06 28.43 20.72
CA ARG A 18 4.29 29.57 21.24
C ARG A 18 4.61 30.85 20.47
N ALA A 19 5.89 31.10 20.19
CA ALA A 19 6.31 32.31 19.47
C ALA A 19 5.83 32.32 18.02
N ALA A 20 5.90 31.19 17.32
CA ALA A 20 5.40 31.03 15.96
C ALA A 20 3.86 31.10 15.90
N GLY A 21 3.18 30.53 16.90
CA GLY A 21 1.72 30.50 17.00
C GLY A 21 1.07 31.89 17.02
N ARG A 22 1.70 32.88 17.66
CA ARG A 22 1.19 34.27 17.71
C ARG A 22 0.90 34.87 16.33
N ARG A 23 1.58 34.41 15.28
CA ARG A 23 1.34 34.89 13.91
C ARG A 23 -0.09 34.57 13.41
N PHE A 24 -0.73 33.54 13.95
CA PHE A 24 -2.09 33.14 13.58
C PHE A 24 -3.18 33.97 14.25
N GLU A 25 -2.90 34.73 15.31
CA GLU A 25 -3.88 35.61 15.97
C GLU A 25 -4.46 36.67 15.02
N ALA A 26 -3.71 37.05 13.98
CA ALA A 26 -4.17 37.97 12.94
C ALA A 26 -5.02 37.30 11.85
N VAL A 27 -5.23 35.98 11.91
CA VAL A 27 -5.84 35.17 10.84
C VAL A 27 -7.06 34.39 11.33
N VAL A 28 -7.00 33.84 12.54
CA VAL A 28 -8.04 32.99 13.14
C VAL A 28 -8.26 33.33 14.60
N ASP A 29 -9.42 32.94 15.13
CA ASP A 29 -9.67 32.98 16.57
C ASP A 29 -8.85 31.89 17.27
N THR A 30 -7.81 32.30 17.98
CA THR A 30 -6.91 31.41 18.73
C THR A 30 -7.37 31.20 20.18
N SER A 31 -8.54 31.72 20.60
CA SER A 31 -9.00 31.65 21.99
C SER A 31 -9.18 30.23 22.54
N ARG A 32 -9.38 29.25 21.65
CA ARG A 32 -9.48 27.82 22.00
C ARG A 32 -8.13 27.09 22.00
N TRP A 33 -7.06 27.73 21.55
CA TRP A 33 -5.76 27.08 21.45
C TRP A 33 -5.12 26.98 22.83
N THR A 34 -4.62 25.80 23.15
CA THR A 34 -3.90 25.57 24.40
C THR A 34 -2.45 26.01 24.25
N ASP A 35 -1.94 26.62 25.32
CA ASP A 35 -0.54 26.98 25.42
C ASP A 35 0.36 25.74 25.33
N PRO A 36 1.43 25.74 24.50
CA PRO A 36 2.30 24.58 24.35
C PRO A 36 2.94 24.15 25.67
N VAL A 37 2.87 22.86 26.00
CA VAL A 37 3.46 22.31 27.23
C VAL A 37 4.85 21.71 26.92
N PRO A 38 5.90 22.08 27.66
CA PRO A 38 7.23 21.49 27.49
C PRO A 38 7.20 19.96 27.53
N GLY A 39 7.70 19.35 26.45
CA GLY A 39 7.82 17.90 26.30
C GLY A 39 6.56 17.20 25.80
N GLU A 40 5.45 17.91 25.57
CA GLU A 40 4.24 17.32 24.98
C GLU A 40 4.50 16.73 23.59
N ARG A 41 5.18 17.48 22.71
CA ARG A 41 5.54 17.01 21.36
C ARG A 41 6.45 15.78 21.36
N LEU A 42 7.39 15.72 22.31
CA LEU A 42 8.26 14.54 22.47
C LEU A 42 7.47 13.30 22.93
N ARG A 43 6.37 13.49 23.70
CA ARG A 43 5.51 12.41 24.19
C ARG A 43 4.43 12.00 23.18
N ALA A 44 4.08 12.88 22.23
CA ALA A 44 3.07 12.62 21.19
C ALA A 44 3.47 11.47 20.24
N GLY A 45 4.74 11.05 20.25
CA GLY A 45 5.26 10.02 19.35
C GLY A 45 5.55 10.59 17.96
N GLY A 46 5.89 9.71 17.02
CA GLY A 46 6.37 10.14 15.69
C GLY A 46 7.84 10.59 15.70
N ASP A 47 8.22 11.35 14.70
CA ASP A 47 9.60 11.78 14.45
C ASP A 47 9.67 13.31 14.54
N LEU A 48 10.56 13.82 15.41
CA LEU A 48 10.70 15.25 15.69
C LEU A 48 12.12 15.70 15.38
N LEU A 49 12.26 16.64 14.44
CA LEU A 49 13.54 17.24 14.07
C LEU A 49 13.58 18.70 14.54
N VAL A 50 14.74 19.15 15.00
CA VAL A 50 14.98 20.51 15.47
C VAL A 50 16.06 21.19 14.65
N ALA A 51 15.94 22.50 14.49
CA ALA A 51 16.93 23.36 13.87
C ALA A 51 17.63 24.18 14.95
N ASP A 52 18.94 23.98 15.11
CA ASP A 52 19.79 24.83 15.95
C ASP A 52 20.19 26.11 15.19
N GLY A 53 20.07 27.25 15.86
CA GLY A 53 20.57 28.53 15.41
C GLY A 53 22.10 28.60 15.44
N GLY A 54 22.68 29.45 14.60
CA GLY A 54 24.09 29.83 14.74
C GLY A 54 24.31 30.61 16.04
N ALA A 55 25.54 30.60 16.56
CA ALA A 55 25.90 31.51 17.63
C ALA A 55 25.89 32.94 17.07
N ASP A 56 24.94 33.77 17.50
CA ASP A 56 24.95 35.19 17.18
C ASP A 56 25.98 35.88 18.12
N GLY A 57 27.21 36.06 17.63
CA GLY A 57 28.29 36.78 18.32
C GLY A 57 29.19 35.93 19.23
N GLU A 58 30.34 36.49 19.62
CA GLU A 58 31.30 35.87 20.57
C GLU A 58 30.63 35.73 21.95
N GLY A 59 30.12 34.53 22.25
CA GLY A 59 29.49 34.19 23.53
C GLY A 59 27.98 33.93 23.49
N GLY A 60 27.32 33.98 22.33
CA GLY A 60 25.90 33.66 22.21
C GLY A 60 25.62 32.16 22.38
N GLU A 61 24.72 31.79 23.29
CA GLU A 61 24.22 30.41 23.41
C GLU A 61 23.57 29.97 22.09
N ARG A 62 23.89 28.74 21.65
CA ARG A 62 23.23 28.12 20.50
C ARG A 62 21.79 27.75 20.90
N GLY A 63 20.84 28.60 20.53
CA GLY A 63 19.42 28.37 20.77
C GLY A 63 18.76 27.56 19.65
N LEU A 64 17.75 26.76 20.00
CA LEU A 64 16.85 26.12 19.03
C LEU A 64 15.97 27.19 18.38
N VAL A 65 15.91 27.21 17.05
CA VAL A 65 15.22 28.25 16.27
C VAL A 65 14.06 27.73 15.43
N GLY A 66 13.90 26.42 15.32
CA GLY A 66 12.78 25.80 14.60
C GLY A 66 12.64 24.31 14.88
N PHE A 67 11.50 23.74 14.53
CA PHE A 67 11.27 22.29 14.55
C PHE A 67 10.25 21.86 13.50
N VAL A 68 10.25 20.57 13.19
CA VAL A 68 9.23 19.88 12.38
C VAL A 68 8.88 18.54 13.01
N HIS A 69 7.60 18.25 13.09
CA HIS A 69 7.03 17.04 13.69
C HIS A 69 6.27 16.23 12.64
N LEU A 70 6.60 14.95 12.56
CA LEU A 70 6.07 13.99 11.61
C LEU A 70 5.36 12.84 12.34
N VAL A 71 4.18 12.47 11.85
CA VAL A 71 3.43 11.30 12.31
C VAL A 71 3.10 10.36 11.16
N ARG A 72 2.74 9.12 11.49
CA ARG A 72 2.50 8.03 10.53
C ARG A 72 1.06 7.52 10.67
N PRO A 73 0.07 8.27 10.16
CA PRO A 73 -1.35 7.94 10.37
C PRO A 73 -1.74 6.61 9.70
N VAL A 74 -1.15 6.28 8.54
CA VAL A 74 -1.35 5.02 7.83
C VAL A 74 -0.07 4.57 7.10
N PRO A 75 0.07 3.27 6.76
CA PRO A 75 1.25 2.79 6.04
C PRO A 75 1.53 3.53 4.72
N GLY A 76 2.77 3.97 4.54
CA GLY A 76 3.26 4.64 3.32
C GLY A 76 2.87 6.12 3.17
N TRP A 77 1.98 6.63 4.02
CA TRP A 77 1.63 8.06 4.08
C TRP A 77 2.15 8.65 5.38
N TRP A 78 3.12 9.55 5.26
CA TRP A 78 3.58 10.35 6.38
C TRP A 78 2.78 11.64 6.44
N HIS A 79 2.68 12.21 7.63
CA HIS A 79 1.97 13.46 7.86
C HIS A 79 2.88 14.42 8.62
N LEU A 80 3.13 15.59 8.03
CA LEU A 80 3.72 16.73 8.72
C LEU A 80 2.61 17.34 9.57
N GLU A 81 2.64 17.01 10.86
CA GLU A 81 1.68 17.51 11.85
C GLU A 81 1.95 18.99 12.13
N GLN A 82 3.23 19.36 12.24
CA GLN A 82 3.60 20.75 12.49
C GLN A 82 5.01 21.09 12.00
N ILE A 83 5.18 22.32 11.53
CA ILE A 83 6.48 22.95 11.31
C ILE A 83 6.42 24.37 11.88
N SER A 84 7.47 24.78 12.58
CA SER A 84 7.52 26.09 13.23
C SER A 84 8.94 26.62 13.25
N VAL A 85 9.09 27.91 12.95
CA VAL A 85 10.35 28.65 13.05
C VAL A 85 10.10 29.89 13.89
N HIS A 86 10.99 30.13 14.85
CA HIS A 86 10.91 31.29 15.73
C HIS A 86 10.88 32.59 14.90
N PRO A 87 9.99 33.56 15.20
CA PRO A 87 9.81 34.77 14.40
C PRO A 87 11.11 35.52 14.06
N ASP A 88 12.03 35.65 15.02
CA ASP A 88 13.31 36.36 14.85
C ASP A 88 14.28 35.69 13.86
N HIS A 89 14.00 34.43 13.50
CA HIS A 89 14.80 33.62 12.59
C HIS A 89 14.05 33.27 11.29
N GLN A 90 12.83 33.78 11.10
CA GLN A 90 12.07 33.61 9.86
C GLN A 90 12.72 34.37 8.69
N GLY A 91 12.40 33.98 7.45
CA GLY A 91 12.95 34.59 6.24
C GLY A 91 14.41 34.19 5.93
N ARG A 92 15.03 33.32 6.75
CA ARG A 92 16.42 32.87 6.59
C ARG A 92 16.57 31.48 5.96
N GLY A 93 15.51 30.94 5.33
CA GLY A 93 15.51 29.62 4.70
C GLY A 93 15.27 28.42 5.63
N ILE A 94 15.33 28.60 6.95
CA ILE A 94 15.24 27.52 7.97
C ILE A 94 13.99 26.63 7.82
N GLY A 95 12.82 27.21 7.51
CA GLY A 95 11.60 26.43 7.30
C GLY A 95 11.68 25.53 6.05
N GLY A 96 12.41 25.97 5.03
CA GLY A 96 12.73 25.14 3.86
C GLY A 96 13.64 23.98 4.25
N ASP A 97 14.73 24.26 4.96
CA ASP A 97 15.68 23.22 5.39
C ASP A 97 14.99 22.15 6.27
N LEU A 98 14.11 22.57 7.18
CA LEU A 98 13.31 21.67 8.02
C LEU A 98 12.37 20.79 7.19
N LEU A 99 11.71 21.38 6.18
CA LEU A 99 10.84 20.62 5.28
C LEU A 99 11.65 19.61 4.44
N ASP A 100 12.80 20.01 3.90
CA ASP A 100 13.67 19.13 3.12
C ASP A 100 14.18 17.95 3.96
N ALA A 101 14.54 18.22 5.23
CA ALA A 101 14.93 17.18 6.17
C ALA A 101 13.77 16.22 6.51
N ALA A 102 12.56 16.76 6.69
CA ALA A 102 11.36 15.97 6.91
C ALA A 102 11.02 15.07 5.71
N GLU A 103 11.10 15.60 4.50
CA GLU A 103 10.92 14.83 3.27
C GLU A 103 11.99 13.76 3.10
N SER A 104 13.24 14.05 3.46
CA SER A 104 14.33 13.06 3.41
C SER A 104 14.09 11.94 4.40
N LEU A 105 13.73 12.24 5.65
CA LEU A 105 13.42 11.25 6.64
C LEU A 105 12.26 10.34 6.20
N ALA A 106 11.20 10.94 5.65
CA ALA A 106 10.06 10.21 5.13
C ALA A 106 10.45 9.32 3.93
N ARG A 107 11.28 9.81 2.99
CA ARG A 107 11.81 9.01 1.86
C ARG A 107 12.64 7.83 2.35
N ASP A 108 13.58 8.06 3.27
CA ASP A 108 14.49 7.04 3.80
C ASP A 108 13.73 5.96 4.58
N ALA A 109 12.62 6.34 5.21
CA ALA A 109 11.71 5.42 5.90
C ALA A 109 10.68 4.75 4.97
N GLY A 110 10.75 4.97 3.65
CA GLY A 110 9.85 4.36 2.68
C GLY A 110 8.44 4.95 2.71
N ALA A 111 8.30 6.25 2.81
CA ALA A 111 7.04 6.94 2.52
C ALA A 111 6.93 7.21 1.00
N HIS A 112 5.75 7.02 0.42
CA HIS A 112 5.50 7.43 -0.97
C HIS A 112 4.89 8.83 -1.08
N ALA A 113 4.31 9.33 0.00
CA ALA A 113 3.77 10.70 0.08
C ALA A 113 3.96 11.29 1.48
N LEU A 114 4.12 12.62 1.52
CA LEU A 114 4.05 13.43 2.72
C LEU A 114 2.82 14.33 2.63
N THR A 115 1.96 14.25 3.62
CA THR A 115 0.73 15.06 3.73
C THR A 115 0.85 16.10 4.82
N LEU A 116 0.01 17.12 4.77
CA LEU A 116 -0.14 18.13 5.81
C LEU A 116 -1.52 18.76 5.76
N ARG A 117 -1.91 19.45 6.83
CA ARG A 117 -3.09 20.33 6.83
C ARG A 117 -2.68 21.79 7.05
N THR A 118 -3.26 22.68 6.26
CA THR A 118 -2.90 24.10 6.22
C THR A 118 -4.08 24.98 5.82
N TYR A 119 -4.00 26.29 6.06
CA TYR A 119 -4.98 27.25 5.56
C TYR A 119 -4.69 27.57 4.09
N ARG A 120 -5.68 27.36 3.22
CA ARG A 120 -5.56 27.39 1.75
C ARG A 120 -4.94 28.70 1.26
N ASP A 121 -5.49 29.83 1.70
CA ASP A 121 -5.21 31.14 1.10
C ASP A 121 -4.34 32.06 1.96
N VAL A 122 -3.87 31.59 3.13
CA VAL A 122 -2.99 32.39 4.00
C VAL A 122 -1.61 32.50 3.33
N PRO A 123 -1.12 33.69 2.94
CA PRO A 123 -0.01 33.83 1.97
C PRO A 123 1.29 33.10 2.32
N TRP A 124 1.59 32.98 3.61
CA TRP A 124 2.79 32.34 4.14
C TRP A 124 2.60 30.88 4.54
N ASN A 125 1.39 30.32 4.33
CA ASN A 125 1.00 28.98 4.72
C ASN A 125 0.68 28.11 3.48
N GLY A 126 -0.58 27.96 3.05
CA GLY A 126 -0.96 27.15 1.88
C GLY A 126 -0.14 27.43 0.61
N PRO A 127 -0.01 28.68 0.15
CA PRO A 127 0.79 29.03 -1.03
C PRO A 127 2.29 28.72 -0.87
N TRP A 128 2.82 28.72 0.36
CA TRP A 128 4.23 28.38 0.62
C TRP A 128 4.52 26.90 0.34
N TYR A 129 3.57 26.01 0.66
CA TYR A 129 3.63 24.58 0.33
C TYR A 129 3.34 24.33 -1.15
N ALA A 130 2.37 25.03 -1.73
CA ALA A 130 2.07 24.92 -3.17
C ALA A 130 3.29 25.24 -4.04
N ALA A 131 4.04 26.30 -3.70
CA ALA A 131 5.29 26.65 -4.37
C ALA A 131 6.39 25.59 -4.24
N ARG A 132 6.24 24.61 -3.35
CA ARG A 132 7.16 23.48 -3.11
C ARG A 132 6.62 22.14 -3.62
N GLY A 133 5.58 22.18 -4.46
CA GLY A 133 5.04 20.99 -5.12
C GLY A 133 4.05 20.19 -4.26
N TYR A 134 3.50 20.79 -3.20
CA TYR A 134 2.34 20.22 -2.53
C TYR A 134 1.06 20.60 -3.29
N GLU A 135 0.20 19.62 -3.53
CA GLU A 135 -1.09 19.79 -4.21
C GLU A 135 -2.22 19.58 -3.22
N VAL A 136 -3.33 20.31 -3.40
CA VAL A 136 -4.54 20.12 -2.60
C VAL A 136 -5.17 18.77 -2.93
N LEU A 137 -5.52 17.98 -1.92
CA LEU A 137 -6.29 16.75 -2.06
C LEU A 137 -7.76 17.01 -1.75
N ASP A 138 -8.60 16.88 -2.77
CA ASP A 138 -10.05 17.05 -2.67
C ASP A 138 -10.79 15.88 -3.35
N PRO A 139 -11.52 15.03 -2.59
CA PRO A 139 -11.68 15.08 -1.15
C PRO A 139 -10.40 14.67 -0.39
N SER A 140 -10.29 15.12 0.87
CA SER A 140 -9.24 14.62 1.76
C SER A 140 -9.35 13.09 1.92
N PRO A 141 -8.24 12.33 1.86
CA PRO A 141 -8.29 10.87 2.03
C PRO A 141 -8.94 10.47 3.36
N SER A 142 -9.83 9.47 3.32
CA SER A 142 -10.52 8.96 4.52
C SER A 142 -9.56 8.43 5.59
N ALA A 143 -8.38 7.95 5.18
CA ALA A 143 -7.29 7.56 6.06
C ALA A 143 -6.84 8.68 7.04
N LEU A 144 -7.09 9.95 6.70
CA LEU A 144 -6.72 11.12 7.49
C LEU A 144 -7.91 11.72 8.26
N SER A 145 -9.08 11.07 8.28
CA SER A 145 -10.29 11.62 8.90
C SER A 145 -10.10 11.95 10.39
N HIS A 146 -9.40 11.09 11.13
CA HIS A 146 -9.10 11.32 12.55
C HIS A 146 -8.34 12.62 12.79
N LEU A 147 -7.38 12.98 11.91
CA LEU A 147 -6.66 14.27 11.99
C LEU A 147 -7.62 15.44 11.72
N VAL A 148 -8.55 15.25 10.77
CA VAL A 148 -9.58 16.26 10.47
C VAL A 148 -10.50 16.50 11.66
N ASP A 149 -10.89 15.43 12.34
CA ASP A 149 -11.78 15.47 13.51
C ASP A 149 -11.09 16.09 14.71
N THR A 150 -9.81 15.78 14.95
CA THR A 150 -8.99 16.42 16.00
C THR A 150 -8.93 17.94 15.79
N GLU A 151 -8.65 18.39 14.57
CA GLU A 151 -8.58 19.82 14.28
C GLU A 151 -9.94 20.51 14.36
N ARG A 152 -11.03 19.81 14.01
CA ARG A 152 -12.40 20.31 14.19
C ARG A 152 -12.72 20.52 15.66
N ALA A 153 -12.37 19.56 16.52
CA ALA A 153 -12.55 19.69 17.97
C ALA A 153 -11.74 20.85 18.55
N ALA A 154 -10.57 21.14 17.98
CA ALA A 154 -9.73 22.29 18.36
C ALA A 154 -10.21 23.65 17.79
N GLY A 155 -11.29 23.68 16.99
CA GLY A 155 -11.82 24.89 16.37
C GLY A 155 -10.98 25.41 15.19
N LEU A 156 -10.02 24.63 14.67
CA LEU A 156 -9.14 25.07 13.59
C LEU A 156 -9.84 25.21 12.23
N LEU A 157 -11.06 24.68 12.11
CA LEU A 157 -11.93 24.82 10.94
C LEU A 157 -12.88 26.02 11.07
N ASP A 158 -12.90 26.71 12.22
CA ASP A 158 -13.72 27.90 12.45
C ASP A 158 -12.98 29.12 11.87
N GLY A 159 -13.05 29.33 10.55
CA GLY A 159 -12.36 30.44 9.90
C GLY A 159 -12.03 30.20 8.41
N PRO A 160 -10.87 30.70 7.93
CA PRO A 160 -10.39 30.47 6.57
C PRO A 160 -10.33 28.98 6.23
N GLU A 161 -10.53 28.66 4.96
CA GLU A 161 -10.59 27.27 4.50
C GLU A 161 -9.29 26.52 4.84
N ARG A 162 -9.42 25.38 5.51
CA ARG A 162 -8.31 24.55 5.96
C ARG A 162 -8.29 23.23 5.18
N VAL A 163 -7.30 23.05 4.33
CA VAL A 163 -7.20 21.99 3.33
C VAL A 163 -6.16 20.95 3.69
N THR A 164 -6.33 19.74 3.16
CA THR A 164 -5.27 18.72 3.14
C THR A 164 -4.45 18.90 1.87
N MET A 165 -3.13 18.96 2.01
CA MET A 165 -2.20 18.98 0.88
C MET A 165 -1.26 17.78 0.94
N ALA A 166 -0.75 17.36 -0.22
CA ALA A 166 0.19 16.27 -0.31
C ALA A 166 1.27 16.54 -1.35
N ARG A 167 2.48 16.05 -1.07
CA ARG A 167 3.56 15.95 -2.04
C ARG A 167 3.93 14.48 -2.21
N ARG A 168 4.04 14.04 -3.47
CA ARG A 168 4.65 12.74 -3.79
C ARG A 168 6.16 12.83 -3.53
N LEU A 169 6.67 11.92 -2.72
CA LEU A 169 8.09 11.91 -2.32
C LEU A 169 8.95 11.03 -3.24
N VAL A 170 8.34 10.01 -3.84
CA VAL A 170 8.92 9.18 -4.88
C VAL A 170 7.88 9.04 -5.99
N ASP A 171 8.32 9.11 -7.23
CA ASP A 171 7.51 8.58 -8.33
C ASP A 171 7.52 7.06 -8.17
N PRO A 172 6.37 6.43 -7.86
CA PRO A 172 6.35 5.01 -7.61
C PRO A 172 6.76 4.30 -8.91
N VAL A 173 7.79 3.46 -8.85
CA VAL A 173 8.17 2.60 -9.98
C VAL A 173 6.90 1.91 -10.48
N PRO A 174 6.49 2.06 -11.76
CA PRO A 174 5.25 1.47 -12.23
C PRO A 174 5.22 -0.03 -11.93
N ALA A 175 4.13 -0.49 -11.33
CA ALA A 175 3.95 -1.91 -11.07
C ALA A 175 3.74 -2.61 -12.41
N ARG A 176 4.63 -3.57 -12.73
CA ARG A 176 4.53 -4.34 -13.96
C ARG A 176 3.42 -5.39 -13.81
N PRO A 177 2.51 -5.54 -14.79
CA PRO A 177 1.52 -6.60 -14.75
C PRO A 177 2.18 -7.98 -14.70
N ALA A 178 1.66 -8.84 -13.86
CA ALA A 178 2.16 -10.20 -13.66
C ALA A 178 1.01 -11.14 -13.26
N VAL A 179 1.27 -12.44 -13.39
CA VAL A 179 0.31 -13.50 -13.11
C VAL A 179 0.95 -14.57 -12.23
N SER A 180 0.13 -15.26 -11.46
CA SER A 180 0.54 -16.45 -10.73
C SER A 180 -0.60 -17.46 -10.73
N VAL A 181 -0.33 -18.66 -11.21
CA VAL A 181 -1.30 -19.75 -11.27
C VAL A 181 -1.08 -20.64 -10.07
N ILE A 182 -2.15 -21.04 -9.39
CA ILE A 182 -2.14 -21.91 -8.22
C ILE A 182 -2.76 -23.25 -8.64
N PRO A 183 -1.96 -24.21 -9.15
CA PRO A 183 -2.44 -25.57 -9.36
C PRO A 183 -2.79 -26.20 -8.02
N LEU A 184 -4.00 -26.74 -7.92
CA LEU A 184 -4.59 -27.25 -6.69
C LEU A 184 -5.20 -28.63 -6.93
N ARG A 185 -4.95 -29.58 -6.03
CA ARG A 185 -5.60 -30.89 -6.05
C ARG A 185 -5.98 -31.35 -4.64
N ASP A 186 -6.93 -32.29 -4.57
CA ASP A 186 -7.24 -32.99 -3.34
C ASP A 186 -6.14 -34.01 -3.04
N GLY A 187 -5.49 -33.87 -1.88
CA GLY A 187 -4.52 -34.81 -1.33
C GLY A 187 -5.09 -35.66 -0.20
N ALA A 188 -4.29 -36.61 0.29
CA ALA A 188 -4.73 -37.54 1.34
C ALA A 188 -5.04 -36.85 2.69
N GLY A 189 -4.42 -35.70 2.95
CA GLY A 189 -4.55 -34.94 4.21
C GLY A 189 -5.24 -33.58 4.07
N GLY A 190 -5.83 -33.28 2.91
CA GLY A 190 -6.36 -31.96 2.57
C GLY A 190 -5.81 -31.47 1.23
N LEU A 191 -5.85 -30.16 1.02
CA LEU A 191 -5.40 -29.56 -0.24
C LEU A 191 -3.88 -29.65 -0.43
N GLU A 192 -3.46 -29.99 -1.65
CA GLU A 192 -2.08 -29.87 -2.11
C GLU A 192 -1.98 -28.81 -3.20
N VAL A 193 -0.88 -28.05 -3.19
CA VAL A 193 -0.56 -27.04 -4.21
C VAL A 193 0.73 -27.39 -4.93
N PHE A 194 0.80 -27.12 -6.23
CA PHE A 194 2.06 -27.20 -6.95
C PHE A 194 2.86 -25.92 -6.74
N VAL A 195 4.04 -26.03 -6.15
CA VAL A 195 4.91 -24.89 -5.81
C VAL A 195 6.31 -25.07 -6.34
N GLN A 196 7.00 -23.95 -6.50
CA GLN A 196 8.39 -23.85 -6.91
C GLN A 196 9.23 -23.22 -5.80
N HIS A 197 10.39 -23.81 -5.52
CA HIS A 197 11.38 -23.25 -4.60
C HIS A 197 12.42 -22.50 -5.41
N ARG A 198 12.35 -21.16 -5.41
CA ARG A 198 13.21 -20.31 -6.23
C ARG A 198 14.68 -20.44 -5.84
N ALA A 199 15.55 -20.41 -6.84
CA ALA A 199 17.00 -20.35 -6.60
C ALA A 199 17.38 -19.11 -5.76
N ALA A 200 18.37 -19.25 -4.88
CA ALA A 200 18.82 -18.17 -4.01
C ALA A 200 19.52 -17.03 -4.77
N THR A 201 19.95 -17.27 -6.01
CA THR A 201 20.61 -16.31 -6.89
C THR A 201 19.65 -15.36 -7.62
N MET A 202 18.35 -15.45 -7.37
CA MET A 202 17.34 -14.68 -8.07
C MET A 202 17.22 -13.22 -7.59
N ASP A 203 17.13 -12.29 -8.54
CA ASP A 203 16.99 -10.85 -8.25
C ASP A 203 15.67 -10.48 -7.54
N PHE A 204 14.65 -11.32 -7.65
CA PHE A 204 13.36 -11.14 -6.97
C PHE A 204 12.91 -12.46 -6.36
N ALA A 205 12.36 -12.37 -5.13
CA ALA A 205 11.86 -13.52 -4.38
C ALA A 205 12.89 -14.66 -4.22
N ALA A 206 14.21 -14.35 -4.17
CA ALA A 206 15.25 -15.34 -3.93
C ALA A 206 14.96 -16.22 -2.70
N GLY A 207 15.11 -17.54 -2.89
CA GLY A 207 14.87 -18.56 -1.87
C GLY A 207 13.43 -18.65 -1.37
N ALA A 208 12.48 -17.96 -2.00
CA ALA A 208 11.07 -18.04 -1.63
C ALA A 208 10.37 -19.19 -2.36
N VAL A 209 9.35 -19.74 -1.70
CA VAL A 209 8.37 -20.62 -2.34
C VAL A 209 7.34 -19.76 -3.05
N VAL A 210 7.11 -20.07 -4.32
CA VAL A 210 6.17 -19.36 -5.19
C VAL A 210 5.30 -20.38 -5.94
N PHE A 211 4.21 -19.91 -6.53
CA PHE A 211 3.50 -20.69 -7.53
C PHE A 211 4.02 -20.34 -8.94
N PRO A 212 3.77 -21.20 -9.95
CA PRO A 212 4.13 -20.90 -11.32
C PRO A 212 3.57 -19.55 -11.78
N GLY A 213 4.34 -18.81 -12.58
CA GLY A 213 3.90 -17.54 -13.11
C GLY A 213 5.01 -16.53 -13.38
N GLY A 214 4.65 -15.48 -14.10
CA GLY A 214 5.60 -14.48 -14.55
C GLY A 214 4.94 -13.19 -14.99
N ARG A 215 5.60 -12.47 -15.88
CA ARG A 215 5.11 -11.17 -16.36
C ARG A 215 4.07 -11.37 -17.45
N VAL A 216 3.11 -10.45 -17.52
CA VAL A 216 2.32 -10.29 -18.74
C VAL A 216 3.19 -9.54 -19.74
N ASP A 217 3.54 -10.20 -20.83
CA ASP A 217 4.39 -9.66 -21.89
C ASP A 217 3.53 -9.20 -23.08
N PRO A 218 4.08 -8.37 -23.99
CA PRO A 218 3.31 -7.84 -25.12
C PRO A 218 2.64 -8.93 -25.98
N VAL A 219 3.28 -10.09 -26.12
CA VAL A 219 2.74 -11.25 -26.86
C VAL A 219 1.41 -11.76 -26.29
N ASP A 220 1.18 -11.59 -24.98
CA ASP A 220 -0.06 -12.01 -24.34
C ASP A 220 -1.24 -11.09 -24.70
N THR A 221 -0.94 -9.87 -25.19
CA THR A 221 -1.93 -8.86 -25.59
C THR A 221 -2.27 -8.87 -27.07
N ASP A 222 -1.50 -9.59 -27.89
CA ASP A 222 -1.71 -9.64 -29.34
C ASP A 222 -2.93 -10.52 -29.65
N PRO A 223 -3.89 -10.06 -30.46
CA PRO A 223 -4.98 -10.92 -30.92
C PRO A 223 -4.37 -12.04 -31.79
N VAL A 224 -4.34 -13.26 -31.28
CA VAL A 224 -4.09 -14.45 -32.09
C VAL A 224 -5.22 -14.50 -33.12
N ASP A 225 -4.91 -14.38 -34.42
CA ASP A 225 -5.83 -14.47 -35.58
C ASP A 225 -7.29 -14.81 -35.20
N THR A 226 -8.00 -13.82 -34.66
CA THR A 226 -9.41 -13.95 -34.31
C THR A 226 -10.21 -13.69 -35.58
N ASP A 227 -11.20 -14.55 -35.84
CA ASP A 227 -12.21 -14.35 -36.86
C ASP A 227 -12.65 -12.87 -36.93
N PRO A 228 -12.62 -12.20 -38.09
CA PRO A 228 -12.99 -10.79 -38.25
C PRO A 228 -14.44 -10.46 -37.86
N ALA A 229 -15.23 -11.44 -37.42
CA ALA A 229 -16.56 -11.27 -36.84
C ALA A 229 -16.59 -10.63 -35.44
N GLY A 230 -15.46 -10.50 -34.73
CA GLY A 230 -15.36 -9.68 -33.51
C GLY A 230 -15.91 -10.31 -32.22
N ASP A 231 -16.38 -11.54 -32.27
CA ASP A 231 -16.63 -12.36 -31.07
C ASP A 231 -15.38 -13.22 -30.84
N ASP A 232 -14.56 -12.88 -29.83
CA ASP A 232 -13.62 -13.85 -29.27
C ASP A 232 -14.41 -14.71 -28.27
N PRO A 233 -14.84 -15.94 -28.62
CA PRO A 233 -15.63 -16.78 -27.73
C PRO A 233 -14.88 -17.14 -26.45
N ALA A 234 -13.55 -16.94 -26.40
CA ALA A 234 -12.78 -17.16 -25.18
C ALA A 234 -13.12 -16.14 -24.08
N GLY A 235 -13.53 -14.91 -24.41
CA GLY A 235 -13.72 -13.84 -23.44
C GLY A 235 -15.00 -13.93 -22.59
N SER A 236 -16.04 -14.63 -23.06
CA SER A 236 -17.33 -14.71 -22.35
C SER A 236 -17.26 -15.55 -21.07
N ASP A 237 -16.33 -16.50 -20.99
CA ASP A 237 -16.21 -17.45 -19.88
C ASP A 237 -15.13 -17.07 -18.84
N LEU A 238 -14.36 -15.99 -19.05
CA LEU A 238 -13.23 -15.58 -18.17
C LEU A 238 -13.64 -14.77 -16.94
N ASP A 239 -14.92 -14.78 -16.59
CA ASP A 239 -15.47 -14.11 -15.41
C ASP A 239 -14.99 -12.65 -15.25
N LEU A 240 -15.19 -11.82 -16.29
CA LEU A 240 -14.75 -10.41 -16.30
C LEU A 240 -15.25 -9.62 -15.09
N ALA A 241 -16.43 -9.97 -14.57
CA ALA A 241 -17.07 -9.33 -13.42
C ALA A 241 -16.28 -9.50 -12.11
N ALA A 242 -15.41 -10.52 -12.01
CA ALA A 242 -14.53 -10.75 -10.88
C ALA A 242 -13.58 -9.57 -10.63
N TRP A 243 -13.10 -8.98 -11.73
CA TRP A 243 -11.95 -8.09 -11.75
C TRP A 243 -12.32 -6.60 -11.71
N ARG A 244 -13.60 -6.27 -11.56
CA ARG A 244 -14.15 -4.89 -11.64
C ARG A 244 -13.54 -3.87 -10.67
N HIS A 245 -12.92 -4.32 -9.58
CA HIS A 245 -12.28 -3.46 -8.57
C HIS A 245 -10.75 -3.44 -8.66
N THR A 246 -10.19 -4.00 -9.73
CA THR A 246 -8.75 -4.14 -9.94
C THR A 246 -8.26 -3.26 -11.08
N SER A 247 -6.95 -3.28 -11.33
CA SER A 247 -6.33 -2.59 -12.48
C SER A 247 -6.83 -3.11 -13.83
N LEU A 248 -7.31 -4.36 -13.89
CA LEU A 248 -7.85 -4.95 -15.13
C LEU A 248 -9.18 -4.31 -15.55
N ALA A 249 -9.89 -3.62 -14.66
CA ALA A 249 -11.18 -2.99 -14.96
C ALA A 249 -11.09 -1.82 -15.96
N ALA A 250 -9.88 -1.33 -16.25
CA ALA A 250 -9.67 -0.25 -17.22
C ALA A 250 -10.00 -0.67 -18.66
N ASP A 251 -9.71 -1.92 -19.02
CA ASP A 251 -10.06 -2.55 -20.29
C ASP A 251 -10.21 -4.06 -20.06
N PRO A 252 -11.33 -4.50 -19.47
CA PRO A 252 -11.47 -5.85 -18.93
C PRO A 252 -11.35 -6.91 -20.01
N THR A 253 -11.94 -6.72 -21.18
CA THR A 253 -11.85 -7.69 -22.29
C THR A 253 -10.41 -7.91 -22.71
N ARG A 254 -9.60 -6.84 -22.84
CA ARG A 254 -8.21 -6.98 -23.24
C ARG A 254 -7.32 -7.48 -22.12
N LEU A 255 -7.41 -6.86 -20.95
CA LEU A 255 -6.46 -7.08 -19.85
C LEU A 255 -6.71 -8.40 -19.12
N VAL A 256 -7.97 -8.84 -18.99
CA VAL A 256 -8.28 -10.15 -18.42
C VAL A 256 -7.84 -11.26 -19.37
N VAL A 257 -8.09 -11.14 -20.68
CA VAL A 257 -7.61 -12.12 -21.68
C VAL A 257 -6.09 -12.19 -21.68
N ALA A 258 -5.39 -11.04 -21.64
CA ALA A 258 -3.93 -11.01 -21.57
C ALA A 258 -3.39 -11.69 -20.29
N ALA A 259 -4.04 -11.47 -19.15
CA ALA A 259 -3.66 -12.15 -17.91
C ALA A 259 -3.87 -13.68 -17.99
N HIS A 260 -4.97 -14.15 -18.58
CA HIS A 260 -5.19 -15.58 -18.76
C HIS A 260 -4.16 -16.19 -19.72
N ARG A 261 -3.87 -15.52 -20.85
CA ARG A 261 -2.85 -15.97 -21.82
C ARG A 261 -1.47 -16.07 -21.19
N ALA A 262 -1.08 -15.04 -20.43
CA ALA A 262 0.15 -15.07 -19.66
C ALA A 262 0.15 -16.22 -18.65
N GLY A 263 -0.96 -16.46 -17.95
CA GLY A 263 -1.09 -17.55 -16.98
C GLY A 263 -0.88 -18.93 -17.62
N VAL A 264 -1.55 -19.18 -18.76
CA VAL A 264 -1.41 -20.43 -19.53
C VAL A 264 0.01 -20.59 -20.08
N ARG A 265 0.59 -19.53 -20.63
CA ARG A 265 1.97 -19.54 -21.17
C ARG A 265 2.98 -19.87 -20.08
N GLU A 266 2.98 -19.12 -18.99
CA GLU A 266 3.92 -19.29 -17.87
C GLU A 266 3.76 -20.69 -17.24
N LEU A 267 2.53 -21.15 -17.04
CA LEU A 267 2.28 -22.51 -16.54
C LEU A 267 2.88 -23.57 -17.46
N ALA A 268 2.67 -23.45 -18.78
CA ALA A 268 3.21 -24.40 -19.75
C ALA A 268 4.74 -24.35 -19.83
N GLU A 269 5.34 -23.16 -19.79
CA GLU A 269 6.79 -22.96 -19.84
C GLU A 269 7.49 -23.52 -18.58
N GLU A 270 6.89 -23.32 -17.41
CA GLU A 270 7.51 -23.66 -16.13
C GLU A 270 7.14 -25.05 -15.60
N THR A 271 6.03 -25.63 -16.07
CA THR A 271 5.56 -26.95 -15.61
C THR A 271 5.38 -28.00 -16.68
N GLY A 272 5.34 -27.59 -17.96
CA GLY A 272 4.97 -28.45 -19.08
C GLY A 272 3.46 -28.73 -19.21
N HIS A 273 2.65 -28.30 -18.25
CA HIS A 273 1.21 -28.54 -18.24
C HIS A 273 0.46 -27.51 -19.08
N ARG A 274 -0.41 -27.98 -19.97
CA ARG A 274 -1.17 -27.14 -20.91
C ARG A 274 -2.65 -27.21 -20.57
N VAL A 275 -3.28 -26.04 -20.52
CA VAL A 275 -4.69 -25.85 -20.17
C VAL A 275 -5.30 -24.80 -21.09
N ASP A 276 -6.63 -24.75 -21.15
CA ASP A 276 -7.35 -23.70 -21.84
C ASP A 276 -7.50 -22.46 -20.95
N LEU A 277 -7.81 -21.29 -21.55
CA LEU A 277 -7.97 -20.05 -20.79
C LEU A 277 -9.08 -20.18 -19.73
N ALA A 278 -10.17 -20.89 -20.04
CA ALA A 278 -11.32 -21.05 -19.15
C ALA A 278 -11.01 -21.92 -17.91
N ASP A 279 -9.91 -22.68 -17.90
CA ASP A 279 -9.51 -23.50 -16.75
C ASP A 279 -8.94 -22.67 -15.60
N LEU A 280 -8.47 -21.44 -15.88
CA LEU A 280 -7.91 -20.54 -14.89
C LEU A 280 -9.01 -19.72 -14.21
N LEU A 281 -9.24 -20.00 -12.93
CA LEU A 281 -10.32 -19.37 -12.16
C LEU A 281 -9.80 -18.16 -11.39
N ALA A 282 -10.46 -17.01 -11.52
CA ALA A 282 -10.10 -15.79 -10.81
C ALA A 282 -10.04 -16.00 -9.29
N TRP A 283 -8.89 -15.71 -8.68
CA TRP A 283 -8.69 -15.93 -7.25
C TRP A 283 -8.33 -14.67 -6.48
N ASP A 284 -7.28 -13.94 -6.86
CA ASP A 284 -6.74 -12.85 -6.02
C ASP A 284 -5.98 -11.78 -6.84
N CYS A 285 -5.67 -10.62 -6.24
CA CYS A 285 -4.71 -9.68 -6.79
C CYS A 285 -3.93 -8.88 -5.73
N TRP A 286 -2.66 -8.62 -6.03
CA TRP A 286 -1.71 -7.96 -5.12
C TRP A 286 -0.81 -7.00 -5.87
N VAL A 287 -0.78 -5.75 -5.41
CA VAL A 287 0.16 -4.73 -5.91
C VAL A 287 1.31 -4.59 -4.93
N THR A 288 2.54 -4.70 -5.43
CA THR A 288 3.74 -4.46 -4.64
C THR A 288 3.75 -3.01 -4.11
N PRO A 289 4.09 -2.75 -2.85
CA PRO A 289 4.12 -1.39 -2.28
C PRO A 289 4.94 -0.41 -3.13
N ALA A 290 4.51 0.86 -3.16
CA ALA A 290 5.12 1.95 -3.94
C ALA A 290 6.62 2.16 -3.69
N VAL A 291 7.08 1.78 -2.50
CA VAL A 291 8.45 1.99 -2.01
C VAL A 291 9.43 0.93 -2.51
N SER A 292 8.91 -0.18 -3.03
CA SER A 292 9.77 -1.24 -3.56
C SER A 292 10.38 -0.79 -4.89
N PRO A 293 11.70 -0.97 -5.10
CA PRO A 293 12.35 -0.59 -6.36
C PRO A 293 11.94 -1.48 -7.55
N LYS A 294 11.40 -2.68 -7.27
CA LYS A 294 10.85 -3.61 -8.25
C LYS A 294 9.41 -3.92 -7.83
N ARG A 295 8.45 -3.60 -8.70
CA ARG A 295 7.02 -3.67 -8.40
C ARG A 295 6.28 -4.49 -9.44
N PHE A 296 5.36 -5.30 -8.92
CA PHE A 296 4.43 -6.09 -9.72
C PHE A 296 3.01 -5.84 -9.26
N ASP A 297 2.09 -5.82 -10.22
CA ASP A 297 0.65 -5.93 -10.03
C ASP A 297 0.27 -7.35 -10.46
N VAL A 298 0.18 -8.24 -9.47
CA VAL A 298 0.06 -9.68 -9.68
C VAL A 298 -1.40 -10.08 -9.53
N VAL A 299 -1.97 -10.69 -10.56
CA VAL A 299 -3.25 -11.40 -10.45
C VAL A 299 -3.01 -12.89 -10.26
N PHE A 300 -3.86 -13.53 -9.47
CA PHE A 300 -3.75 -14.94 -9.12
C PHE A 300 -4.94 -15.71 -9.66
N PHE A 301 -4.66 -16.87 -10.23
CA PHE A 301 -5.65 -17.83 -10.69
C PHE A 301 -5.54 -19.12 -9.88
N VAL A 302 -6.66 -19.77 -9.59
CA VAL A 302 -6.69 -21.17 -9.16
C VAL A 302 -6.89 -22.05 -10.39
N LEU A 303 -6.12 -23.13 -10.48
CA LEU A 303 -6.28 -24.18 -11.48
C LEU A 303 -6.59 -25.51 -10.77
N PRO A 304 -7.83 -26.02 -10.86
CA PRO A 304 -8.16 -27.35 -10.38
C PRO A 304 -7.44 -28.42 -11.21
N CYS A 305 -6.68 -29.30 -10.56
CA CYS A 305 -5.97 -30.41 -11.21
C CYS A 305 -6.52 -31.76 -10.73
N GLY A 306 -6.62 -32.70 -11.67
CA GLY A 306 -6.89 -34.10 -11.41
C GLY A 306 -5.63 -34.90 -11.06
N PRO A 307 -5.81 -36.18 -10.66
CA PRO A 307 -4.70 -37.06 -10.31
C PRO A 307 -3.77 -37.40 -11.50
N GLU A 308 -4.27 -37.29 -12.73
CA GLU A 308 -3.53 -37.57 -13.96
C GLU A 308 -2.70 -36.37 -14.45
N ASP A 309 -2.85 -35.19 -13.81
CA ASP A 309 -2.15 -33.98 -14.23
C ASP A 309 -0.69 -33.98 -13.73
N GLU A 310 0.22 -34.24 -14.66
CA GLU A 310 1.67 -34.32 -14.38
C GLU A 310 2.37 -32.97 -14.56
N LEU A 311 2.31 -32.12 -13.54
CA LEU A 311 3.14 -30.92 -13.45
C LEU A 311 4.57 -31.30 -13.03
N ARG A 312 5.57 -30.72 -13.71
CA ARG A 312 7.01 -31.02 -13.49
C ARG A 312 7.79 -29.72 -13.29
N ASN A 313 9.05 -29.78 -12.88
CA ASN A 313 9.92 -28.61 -12.92
C ASN A 313 10.59 -28.54 -14.30
N THR A 314 10.16 -27.63 -15.17
CA THR A 314 10.82 -27.39 -16.48
C THR A 314 11.65 -26.12 -16.51
N THR A 315 11.65 -25.34 -15.44
CA THR A 315 12.39 -24.08 -15.33
C THR A 315 13.73 -24.25 -14.62
N THR A 316 14.71 -23.42 -14.99
CA THR A 316 15.97 -23.29 -14.26
C THR A 316 15.87 -22.28 -13.11
N GLU A 317 14.74 -21.58 -13.00
CA GLU A 317 14.52 -20.58 -11.96
C GLU A 317 14.25 -21.19 -10.57
N ALA A 318 13.81 -22.44 -10.55
CA ALA A 318 13.48 -23.20 -9.35
C ALA A 318 14.48 -24.35 -9.15
N VAL A 319 15.01 -24.46 -7.92
CA VAL A 319 15.88 -25.60 -7.56
C VAL A 319 15.08 -26.90 -7.42
N ARG A 320 13.80 -26.79 -7.07
CA ARG A 320 12.83 -27.90 -7.05
C ARG A 320 11.42 -27.36 -7.21
N ALA A 321 10.54 -28.17 -7.77
CA ALA A 321 9.10 -27.91 -7.81
C ALA A 321 8.34 -29.23 -7.59
N GLY A 322 7.14 -29.14 -7.05
CA GLY A 322 6.32 -30.32 -6.79
C GLY A 322 5.04 -29.99 -6.04
N TRP A 323 4.19 -31.01 -5.92
CA TRP A 323 3.00 -30.98 -5.08
C TRP A 323 3.41 -31.03 -3.61
N GLU A 324 2.94 -30.05 -2.83
CA GLU A 324 3.17 -29.98 -1.39
C GLU A 324 1.84 -29.70 -0.66
N PRO A 325 1.57 -30.36 0.48
CA PRO A 325 0.39 -30.05 1.29
C PRO A 325 0.42 -28.60 1.78
N VAL A 326 -0.74 -27.93 1.72
CA VAL A 326 -0.87 -26.52 2.13
C VAL A 326 -0.47 -26.34 3.59
N ASP A 327 -0.89 -27.24 4.48
CA ASP A 327 -0.59 -27.18 5.91
C ASP A 327 0.91 -27.37 6.18
N ASP A 328 1.59 -28.26 5.45
CA ASP A 328 3.02 -28.50 5.60
C ASP A 328 3.84 -27.27 5.19
N LEU A 329 3.44 -26.56 4.15
CA LEU A 329 4.09 -25.30 3.73
C LEU A 329 3.95 -24.20 4.80
N LEU A 330 2.77 -24.10 5.44
CA LEU A 330 2.53 -23.15 6.52
C LEU A 330 3.35 -23.50 7.77
N LEU A 331 3.38 -24.76 8.17
CA LEU A 331 4.17 -25.26 9.30
C LEU A 331 5.68 -25.08 9.07
N SER A 332 6.16 -25.41 7.86
CA SER A 332 7.57 -25.24 7.48
C SER A 332 7.98 -23.77 7.54
N ARG A 333 7.08 -22.85 7.18
CA ARG A 333 7.32 -21.41 7.35
C ARG A 333 7.43 -21.02 8.81
N GLU A 334 6.53 -21.49 9.67
CA GLU A 334 6.57 -21.19 11.11
C GLU A 334 7.88 -21.64 11.76
N ARG A 335 8.44 -22.76 11.27
CA ARG A 335 9.77 -23.26 11.65
C ARG A 335 10.94 -22.52 11.01
N GLY A 336 10.68 -21.63 10.06
CA GLY A 336 11.72 -20.89 9.32
C GLY A 336 12.44 -21.71 8.24
N GLU A 337 11.92 -22.88 7.88
CA GLU A 337 12.51 -23.80 6.88
C GLU A 337 12.26 -23.31 5.45
N VAL A 338 11.13 -22.61 5.24
CA VAL A 338 10.79 -22.01 3.95
C VAL A 338 10.42 -20.54 4.10
N ARG A 339 10.75 -19.75 3.07
CA ARG A 339 10.34 -18.35 2.97
C ARG A 339 9.12 -18.24 2.07
N LEU A 340 8.01 -17.73 2.60
CA LEU A 340 6.83 -17.35 1.80
C LEU A 340 6.76 -15.83 1.64
N MET A 341 6.35 -15.33 0.49
CA MET A 341 5.99 -13.92 0.38
C MET A 341 4.63 -13.66 1.04
N THR A 342 4.32 -12.38 1.35
CA THR A 342 3.03 -12.03 1.97
C THR A 342 1.83 -12.57 1.18
N PRO A 343 1.73 -12.40 -0.16
CA PRO A 343 0.61 -12.94 -0.93
C PRO A 343 0.51 -14.47 -0.80
N THR A 344 1.60 -15.20 -1.04
CA THR A 344 1.66 -16.66 -0.94
C THR A 344 1.20 -17.16 0.42
N ARG A 345 1.69 -16.55 1.51
CA ARG A 345 1.28 -16.93 2.88
C ARG A 345 -0.22 -16.72 3.09
N VAL A 346 -0.75 -15.55 2.72
CA VAL A 346 -2.18 -15.23 2.93
C VAL A 346 -3.07 -16.16 2.11
N ILE A 347 -2.71 -16.43 0.86
CA ILE A 347 -3.41 -17.35 -0.02
C ILE A 347 -3.39 -18.77 0.56
N LEU A 348 -2.24 -19.27 1.00
CA LEU A 348 -2.15 -20.61 1.60
C LEU A 348 -2.95 -20.70 2.91
N THR A 349 -2.92 -19.67 3.76
CA THR A 349 -3.74 -19.62 4.98
C THR A 349 -5.24 -19.60 4.68
N GLU A 350 -5.65 -18.99 3.56
CA GLU A 350 -7.03 -19.02 3.10
C GLU A 350 -7.41 -20.40 2.53
N LEU A 351 -6.55 -21.00 1.68
CA LEU A 351 -6.76 -22.34 1.14
C LEU A 351 -6.86 -23.40 2.25
N ALA A 352 -6.05 -23.31 3.31
CA ALA A 352 -6.12 -24.19 4.48
C ALA A 352 -7.47 -24.17 5.21
N SER A 353 -8.34 -23.17 4.94
CA SER A 353 -9.68 -23.12 5.52
C SER A 353 -10.75 -23.88 4.72
N PHE A 354 -10.41 -24.39 3.54
CA PHE A 354 -11.28 -25.19 2.69
C PHE A 354 -11.01 -26.69 2.86
N GLY A 355 -12.06 -27.51 2.68
CA GLY A 355 -11.96 -28.97 2.82
C GLY A 355 -11.59 -29.69 1.53
N SER A 356 -11.86 -29.08 0.37
CA SER A 356 -11.66 -29.69 -0.95
C SER A 356 -11.46 -28.66 -2.06
N VAL A 357 -10.95 -29.12 -3.21
CA VAL A 357 -10.86 -28.31 -4.44
C VAL A 357 -12.24 -27.81 -4.85
N ALA A 358 -13.28 -28.65 -4.69
CA ALA A 358 -14.65 -28.27 -5.01
C ALA A 358 -15.12 -27.06 -4.19
N ASP A 359 -14.78 -27.00 -2.89
CA ASP A 359 -15.12 -25.85 -2.03
C ASP A 359 -14.41 -24.57 -2.51
N VAL A 360 -13.14 -24.69 -2.90
CA VAL A 360 -12.35 -23.56 -3.43
C VAL A 360 -12.95 -23.06 -4.76
N VAL A 361 -13.28 -23.97 -5.67
CA VAL A 361 -13.91 -23.63 -6.96
C VAL A 361 -15.26 -22.95 -6.75
N GLY A 362 -16.05 -23.45 -5.80
CA GLY A 362 -17.37 -22.91 -5.45
C GLY A 362 -17.34 -21.49 -4.87
N ARG A 363 -16.22 -21.08 -4.25
CA ARG A 363 -16.08 -19.79 -3.54
C ARG A 363 -16.33 -18.57 -4.44
N ARG A 364 -15.85 -18.58 -5.69
CA ARG A 364 -16.01 -17.49 -6.69
C ARG A 364 -15.92 -16.07 -6.06
N PRO A 365 -14.78 -15.71 -5.43
CA PRO A 365 -14.68 -14.48 -4.65
C PRO A 365 -14.80 -13.23 -5.52
N GLU A 366 -15.24 -12.12 -4.92
CA GLU A 366 -15.02 -10.79 -5.50
C GLU A 366 -13.55 -10.38 -5.35
N ILE A 367 -12.92 -9.94 -6.44
CA ILE A 367 -11.50 -9.61 -6.42
C ILE A 367 -11.30 -8.12 -6.19
N VAL A 368 -10.77 -7.80 -5.00
CA VAL A 368 -10.28 -6.47 -4.63
C VAL A 368 -8.76 -6.50 -4.51
N PRO A 369 -8.02 -5.40 -4.73
CA PRO A 369 -6.57 -5.36 -4.49
C PRO A 369 -6.19 -5.49 -3.02
N GLY A 370 -5.21 -6.35 -2.73
CA GLY A 370 -4.67 -6.54 -1.38
C GLY A 370 -4.08 -5.26 -0.80
N ARG A 371 -4.82 -4.57 0.08
CA ARG A 371 -4.24 -3.53 0.95
C ARG A 371 -3.43 -4.22 2.05
N ARG A 372 -2.18 -3.79 2.25
CA ARG A 372 -1.40 -4.20 3.42
C ARG A 372 -2.06 -3.62 4.67
N ASP A 373 -2.59 -4.51 5.49
CA ASP A 373 -2.63 -4.38 6.94
C ASP A 373 -2.22 -5.75 7.51
N GLY A 374 -1.65 -5.79 8.71
CA GLY A 374 -1.09 -6.98 9.38
C GLY A 374 -2.10 -8.10 9.70
N ALA A 375 -3.19 -8.22 8.93
CA ALA A 375 -4.19 -9.26 9.06
C ALA A 375 -3.61 -10.63 8.64
N THR A 376 -3.92 -11.64 9.44
CA THR A 376 -3.60 -13.06 9.18
C THR A 376 -4.51 -13.67 8.11
N ARG A 377 -5.64 -13.03 7.80
CA ARG A 377 -6.62 -13.42 6.78
C ARG A 377 -7.07 -12.22 5.95
N ARG A 378 -7.49 -12.50 4.72
CA ARG A 378 -8.11 -11.52 3.83
C ARG A 378 -9.63 -11.76 3.82
N PRO A 379 -10.44 -10.96 4.55
CA PRO A 379 -11.89 -11.13 4.47
C PRO A 379 -12.36 -10.78 3.06
N ARG A 380 -12.83 -11.78 2.30
CA ARG A 380 -13.47 -11.60 0.99
C ARG A 380 -14.96 -11.90 1.13
N ARG A 381 -15.81 -11.07 0.52
CA ARG A 381 -17.23 -11.40 0.36
C ARG A 381 -17.37 -12.49 -0.70
N ASP A 382 -18.30 -13.42 -0.47
CA ASP A 382 -18.80 -14.24 -1.56
C ASP A 382 -19.51 -13.33 -2.54
N ARG A 383 -19.21 -13.49 -3.83
CA ARG A 383 -19.83 -12.64 -4.85
C ARG A 383 -21.35 -12.84 -4.93
N TRP A 384 -21.83 -13.99 -4.49
CA TRP A 384 -23.23 -14.40 -4.55
C TRP A 384 -23.97 -14.25 -3.21
N ASP A 385 -23.29 -13.84 -2.15
CA ASP A 385 -23.92 -13.58 -0.86
C ASP A 385 -24.56 -12.17 -0.89
N GLN A 386 -25.87 -12.13 -1.15
CA GLN A 386 -26.67 -10.91 -1.17
C GLN A 386 -27.25 -10.53 0.20
N SER A 387 -26.66 -10.96 1.31
CA SER A 387 -27.10 -10.53 2.65
C SER A 387 -26.70 -9.08 2.98
N GLU A 388 -27.19 -8.11 2.20
CA GLU A 388 -27.28 -6.73 2.65
C GLU A 388 -28.59 -6.52 3.43
N GLY A 389 -28.44 -5.99 4.64
CA GLY A 389 -29.53 -5.61 5.50
C GLY A 389 -30.35 -4.49 4.89
N GLU A 390 -31.55 -4.85 4.42
CA GLU A 390 -32.71 -4.01 4.61
C GLU A 390 -32.99 -3.92 6.13
N THR A 391 -32.25 -3.07 6.85
CA THR A 391 -32.88 -2.37 7.99
C THR A 391 -33.80 -1.31 7.40
N GLY A 392 -34.89 -1.78 6.81
CA GLY A 392 -36.06 -0.98 6.52
C GLY A 392 -36.56 -0.41 7.84
N ASP A 393 -36.56 0.91 7.90
CA ASP A 393 -37.20 1.72 8.92
C ASP A 393 -38.67 1.30 9.03
N ARG A 394 -38.96 0.34 9.91
CA ARG A 394 -40.31 0.10 10.42
C ARG A 394 -40.51 1.02 11.61
N ALA A 395 -40.85 2.27 11.30
CA ALA A 395 -41.68 3.05 12.19
C ALA A 395 -42.98 2.26 12.46
N ALA A 396 -43.25 2.04 13.74
CA ALA A 396 -44.54 1.59 14.27
C ALA A 396 -44.78 2.32 15.59
N PRO A 397 -46.04 2.52 16.02
CA PRO A 397 -47.27 1.97 15.45
C PRO A 397 -48.13 2.95 14.64
#